data_AF-A0A842T0E8-F1
#
_entry.id   AF-A0A842T0E8-F1
#
_cell.length_a   1.000
_cell.length_b   1.000
_cell.length_c   1.000
_cell.angle_alpha   90.00
_cell.angle_beta   90.00
_cell.angle_gamma   90.00
#
_symmetry.space_group_name_H-M   'P 1'
#
loop_
_entity.id
_entity.type
_entity.pdbx_description
1 polymer ?
#
loop_
_entity_poly.entity_id
_entity_poly.type
_entity_poly.pdbx_seq_one_letter_code
_entity_poly.pdbx_strand_id
1 'polypeptide(L)'
;MTKDKLDYVKNIIKLFESLKEYNYLRNLFMNSNRTNIINKIFIFNTIRSFRNIFDRELFLGKILALNGAKVIILLDDGILNHWDTYQYDHFHKNENFIQKSLNPYYYTSRNRFQFINKFLKNILLKRAKKVYIDKNLRYVYYSDIISKDNLISNFQILEKLQKYAKSSTIRFFKTSELDFNNKYVKYYYLLSLQNALLSYNVGNFILNHINPDYFITSHGIYSTWGPAYDYMRENNSKSFVYAGKHSHTINPHDIYFTDAKVQTLSRSTFWKKYKNREVTNEMEEKVKRIFKSRIYHSTKDTLIYYNGDIKKFEFKKDLMKCNIGIFPNLIWDGNIEDRHKIFKGIIEWLTETINFLKDNKGIQIFLKFHPAETTIFKNSPQIQNIMEKKIDIKCIKNLKIIPSDSKINTYKFLKDYVDFGIVYDGILALEMPFLKIPTLLGGYKGRFSVNGGNFTVSNKKEYFKHLENVRKTIELFHKDFDIFYKNIIRYSYWYFYKNVLKLPTLSNGISYGTNLLKLRLNDIELDNKLLEILEI
;
A
#
# COMPACT_ATOMS: atom_id res chain seq x y z
N MET A 1 5.81 -26.08 29.65
CA MET A 1 4.94 -26.32 28.47
C MET A 1 5.73 -25.96 27.21
N THR A 2 5.86 -26.83 26.21
CA THR A 2 6.61 -26.48 24.98
C THR A 2 5.95 -25.29 24.26
N LYS A 3 6.74 -24.48 23.53
CA LYS A 3 6.25 -23.33 22.75
C LYS A 3 5.06 -23.70 21.85
N ASP A 4 5.10 -24.89 21.24
CA ASP A 4 4.02 -25.43 20.40
C ASP A 4 2.71 -25.68 21.16
N LYS A 5 2.78 -26.18 22.40
CA LYS A 5 1.58 -26.36 23.25
C LYS A 5 0.97 -25.01 23.66
N LEU A 6 1.81 -23.99 23.92
CA LEU A 6 1.35 -22.64 24.24
C LEU A 6 0.66 -21.98 23.04
N ASP A 7 1.24 -22.11 21.85
CA ASP A 7 0.66 -21.58 20.61
C ASP A 7 -0.64 -22.32 20.24
N TYR A 8 -0.72 -23.62 20.53
CA TYR A 8 -1.95 -24.40 20.38
C TYR A 8 -3.10 -23.88 21.24
N VAL A 9 -2.88 -23.72 22.55
CA VAL A 9 -3.92 -23.19 23.46
C VAL A 9 -4.36 -21.80 23.03
N LYS A 10 -3.43 -20.93 22.62
CA LYS A 10 -3.75 -19.60 22.08
C LYS A 10 -4.64 -19.66 20.84
N ASN A 11 -4.40 -20.61 19.93
CA ASN A 11 -5.20 -20.74 18.72
C ASN A 11 -6.62 -21.24 19.00
N ILE A 12 -6.79 -22.13 19.98
CA ILE A 12 -8.12 -22.55 20.46
C ILE A 12 -8.87 -21.40 21.11
N ILE A 13 -8.22 -20.63 21.99
CA ILE A 13 -8.85 -19.45 22.61
C ILE A 13 -9.31 -18.47 21.53
N LYS A 14 -8.44 -18.15 20.57
CA LYS A 14 -8.78 -17.29 19.43
C LYS A 14 -9.92 -17.84 18.57
N LEU A 15 -10.03 -19.16 18.43
CA LEU A 15 -11.15 -19.80 17.74
C LEU A 15 -12.46 -19.48 18.46
N PHE A 16 -12.54 -19.71 19.77
CA PHE A 16 -13.74 -19.45 20.57
C PHE A 16 -14.13 -17.96 20.55
N GLU A 17 -13.16 -17.06 20.69
CA GLU A 17 -13.38 -15.61 20.54
C GLU A 17 -13.96 -15.28 19.16
N SER A 18 -13.40 -15.84 18.09
CA SER A 18 -13.87 -15.63 16.72
C SER A 18 -15.29 -16.18 16.51
N LEU A 19 -15.62 -17.34 17.10
CA LEU A 19 -16.97 -17.92 17.03
C LEU A 19 -17.98 -17.05 17.78
N LYS A 20 -17.61 -16.51 18.94
CA LYS A 20 -18.43 -15.55 19.70
C LYS A 20 -18.70 -14.29 18.88
N GLU A 21 -17.66 -13.74 18.25
CA GLU A 21 -17.75 -12.61 17.33
C GLU A 21 -18.74 -12.86 16.18
N TYR A 22 -18.67 -14.03 15.54
CA TYR A 22 -19.59 -14.41 14.46
C TYR A 22 -21.03 -14.64 14.94
N ASN A 23 -21.23 -15.19 16.14
CA ASN A 23 -22.57 -15.33 16.71
C ASN A 23 -23.21 -13.96 16.97
N TYR A 24 -22.42 -13.04 17.54
CA TYR A 24 -22.86 -11.66 17.76
C TYR A 24 -23.23 -10.96 16.44
N LEU A 25 -22.34 -11.02 15.45
CA LEU A 25 -22.59 -10.42 14.13
C LEU A 25 -23.83 -11.01 13.44
N ARG A 26 -24.06 -12.33 13.55
CA ARG A 26 -25.27 -12.95 13.02
C ARG A 26 -26.53 -12.34 13.63
N ASN A 27 -26.55 -12.14 14.95
CA ASN A 27 -27.71 -11.53 15.62
C ASN A 27 -27.92 -10.09 15.16
N LEU A 28 -26.85 -9.31 14.99
CA LEU A 28 -26.95 -7.97 14.45
C LEU A 28 -27.55 -7.95 13.02
N PHE A 29 -27.10 -8.85 12.13
CA PHE A 29 -27.68 -8.93 10.79
C PHE A 29 -29.14 -9.39 10.78
N MET A 30 -29.54 -10.29 11.68
CA MET A 30 -30.94 -10.72 11.81
C MET A 30 -31.86 -9.57 12.23
N ASN A 31 -31.33 -8.62 13.02
CA ASN A 31 -32.06 -7.46 13.51
C ASN A 31 -31.91 -6.22 12.60
N SER A 32 -31.14 -6.32 11.51
CA SER A 32 -30.92 -5.20 10.59
C SER A 32 -32.06 -5.05 9.59
N ASN A 33 -32.39 -3.80 9.27
CA ASN A 33 -33.37 -3.49 8.25
C ASN A 33 -32.81 -3.79 6.86
N ARG A 34 -33.67 -4.30 5.97
CA ARG A 34 -33.37 -4.38 4.55
C ARG A 34 -33.99 -3.20 3.83
N THR A 35 -33.23 -2.63 2.92
CA THR A 35 -33.73 -1.65 1.96
C THR A 35 -33.44 -2.19 0.56
N ASN A 36 -34.09 -1.65 -0.47
CA ASN A 36 -33.83 -2.05 -1.87
C ASN A 36 -33.48 -0.82 -2.71
N ILE A 37 -32.57 0.00 -2.20
CA ILE A 37 -32.17 1.25 -2.84
C ILE A 37 -31.05 1.05 -3.88
N ILE A 38 -30.35 -0.10 -3.86
CA ILE A 38 -29.26 -0.40 -4.79
C ILE A 38 -29.70 -1.52 -5.75
N ASN A 39 -29.84 -1.20 -7.04
CA ASN A 39 -30.06 -2.20 -8.10
C ASN A 39 -28.81 -2.31 -9.00
N LYS A 40 -27.72 -2.82 -8.42
CA LYS A 40 -26.38 -2.88 -9.04
C LYS A 40 -25.68 -4.20 -8.75
N ILE A 41 -24.78 -4.60 -9.64
CA ILE A 41 -23.96 -5.82 -9.53
C ILE A 41 -22.55 -5.46 -9.07
N PHE A 42 -22.13 -6.03 -7.94
CA PHE A 42 -20.80 -5.84 -7.36
C PHE A 42 -20.01 -7.13 -7.36
N ILE A 43 -18.76 -7.04 -7.80
CA ILE A 43 -17.78 -8.11 -7.66
C ILE A 43 -16.74 -7.68 -6.64
N PHE A 44 -16.53 -8.49 -5.60
CA PHE A 44 -15.37 -8.36 -4.73
C PHE A 44 -14.34 -9.43 -5.09
N ASN A 45 -13.20 -9.00 -5.60
CA ASN A 45 -12.06 -9.86 -5.88
C ASN A 45 -11.22 -10.14 -4.61
N THR A 46 -11.85 -10.85 -3.68
CA THR A 46 -11.30 -11.13 -2.34
C THR A 46 -10.05 -12.01 -2.40
N ILE A 47 -10.12 -13.11 -3.15
CA ILE A 47 -9.14 -14.21 -3.24
C ILE A 47 -8.90 -14.92 -1.89
N ARG A 48 -8.44 -14.19 -0.88
CA ARG A 48 -7.93 -14.71 0.39
C ARG A 48 -9.06 -14.96 1.38
N SER A 49 -9.06 -16.14 1.99
CA SER A 49 -10.04 -16.53 3.00
C SER A 49 -9.61 -16.24 4.44
N PHE A 50 -8.65 -15.34 4.65
CA PHE A 50 -8.16 -15.01 5.97
C PHE A 50 -9.05 -14.01 6.69
N ARG A 51 -9.53 -14.39 7.87
CA ARG A 51 -10.42 -13.60 8.73
C ARG A 51 -10.17 -12.08 8.68
N ASN A 52 -8.94 -11.65 8.97
CA ASN A 52 -8.55 -10.24 9.02
C ASN A 52 -8.91 -9.42 7.76
N ILE A 53 -8.87 -10.03 6.58
CA ILE A 53 -9.17 -9.38 5.29
C ILE A 53 -10.58 -9.74 4.85
N PHE A 54 -10.93 -11.02 5.00
CA PHE A 54 -12.20 -11.61 4.62
C PHE A 54 -13.38 -10.89 5.27
N ASP A 55 -13.32 -10.64 6.58
CA ASP A 55 -14.37 -9.94 7.32
C ASP A 55 -14.60 -8.51 6.80
N ARG A 56 -13.59 -7.86 6.21
CA ARG A 56 -13.72 -6.49 5.69
C ARG A 56 -14.56 -6.43 4.43
N GLU A 57 -14.18 -7.26 3.47
CA GLU A 57 -14.81 -7.31 2.15
C GLU A 57 -16.21 -7.92 2.27
N LEU A 58 -16.36 -8.98 3.07
CA LEU A 58 -17.67 -9.58 3.29
C LEU A 58 -18.62 -8.67 4.04
N PHE A 59 -18.13 -7.87 4.99
CA PHE A 59 -18.98 -6.91 5.68
C PHE A 59 -19.51 -5.84 4.71
N LEU A 60 -18.64 -5.25 3.90
CA LEU A 60 -19.06 -4.30 2.86
C LEU A 60 -20.03 -4.96 1.86
N GLY A 61 -19.71 -6.15 1.38
CA GLY A 61 -20.58 -6.91 0.48
C GLY A 61 -21.94 -7.22 1.11
N LYS A 62 -21.98 -7.59 2.39
CA LYS A 62 -23.22 -7.89 3.11
C LYS A 62 -24.08 -6.65 3.30
N ILE A 63 -23.49 -5.51 3.65
CA ILE A 63 -24.22 -4.24 3.74
C ILE A 63 -24.84 -3.89 2.38
N LEU A 64 -24.06 -3.96 1.29
CA LEU A 64 -24.59 -3.71 -0.06
C LEU A 64 -25.74 -4.68 -0.41
N ALA A 65 -25.59 -5.96 -0.09
CA ALA A 65 -26.62 -6.98 -0.33
C ALA A 65 -27.92 -6.77 0.47
N LEU A 66 -27.80 -6.32 1.72
CA LEU A 66 -28.95 -5.92 2.57
C LEU A 66 -29.69 -4.71 2.02
N ASN A 67 -29.03 -3.89 1.19
CA ASN A 67 -29.59 -2.70 0.54
C ASN A 67 -29.98 -2.96 -0.94
N GLY A 68 -30.08 -4.23 -1.36
CA GLY A 68 -30.63 -4.64 -2.67
C GLY A 68 -29.58 -5.06 -3.71
N ALA A 69 -28.30 -4.77 -3.49
CA ALA A 69 -27.25 -5.01 -4.49
C ALA A 69 -27.00 -6.52 -4.71
N LYS A 70 -26.76 -6.95 -5.95
CA LYS A 70 -26.29 -8.30 -6.25
C LYS A 70 -24.78 -8.37 -6.04
N VAL A 71 -24.32 -9.13 -5.06
CA VAL A 71 -22.91 -9.20 -4.66
C VAL A 71 -22.33 -10.58 -4.92
N ILE A 72 -21.19 -10.61 -5.59
CA ILE A 72 -20.42 -11.83 -5.84
C ILE A 72 -19.03 -11.67 -5.22
N ILE A 73 -18.67 -12.63 -4.38
CA ILE A 73 -17.36 -12.69 -3.74
C ILE A 73 -16.52 -13.75 -4.46
N LEU A 74 -15.41 -13.34 -5.06
CA LEU A 74 -14.48 -14.25 -5.73
C LEU A 74 -13.43 -14.76 -4.75
N LEU A 75 -13.31 -16.08 -4.65
CA LEU A 75 -12.37 -16.75 -3.76
C LEU A 75 -11.45 -17.70 -4.52
N ASP A 76 -10.18 -17.69 -4.14
CA ASP A 76 -9.30 -18.78 -4.53
C ASP A 76 -9.58 -20.01 -3.67
N ASP A 77 -9.53 -21.16 -4.30
CA ASP A 77 -9.76 -22.48 -3.73
C ASP A 77 -8.59 -23.43 -3.97
N GLY A 78 -7.42 -22.88 -4.33
CA GLY A 78 -6.18 -23.61 -4.53
C GLY A 78 -5.66 -23.52 -5.97
N ILE A 79 -6.41 -22.95 -6.90
CA ILE A 79 -5.99 -22.86 -8.30
C ILE A 79 -4.85 -21.87 -8.51
N LEU A 80 -4.77 -20.81 -7.69
CA LEU A 80 -3.62 -19.91 -7.71
C LEU A 80 -2.39 -20.61 -7.13
N ASN A 81 -1.21 -20.29 -7.64
CA ASN A 81 0.06 -20.85 -7.18
C ASN A 81 0.56 -20.29 -5.86
N HIS A 82 0.13 -19.08 -5.50
CA HIS A 82 0.44 -18.44 -4.23
C HIS A 82 -0.53 -17.30 -3.96
N TRP A 83 -0.54 -16.82 -2.72
CA TRP A 83 -1.11 -15.51 -2.40
C TRP A 83 0.03 -14.54 -2.12
N ASP A 84 0.03 -13.39 -2.79
CA ASP A 84 1.00 -12.31 -2.60
C ASP A 84 1.08 -11.78 -1.15
N THR A 85 0.16 -12.17 -0.26
CA THR A 85 0.23 -11.87 1.18
C THR A 85 1.29 -12.69 1.90
N TYR A 86 1.57 -13.92 1.46
CA TYR A 86 2.63 -14.75 2.04
C TYR A 86 3.99 -14.31 1.49
N GLN A 87 4.80 -13.73 2.37
CA GLN A 87 6.16 -13.25 2.07
C GLN A 87 7.20 -14.34 2.36
N TYR A 88 8.42 -14.17 1.84
CA TYR A 88 9.54 -15.10 2.06
C TYR A 88 9.78 -15.46 3.54
N ASP A 89 9.65 -14.51 4.46
CA ASP A 89 9.81 -14.74 5.91
C ASP A 89 8.79 -15.72 6.53
N HIS A 90 7.70 -16.04 5.82
CA HIS A 90 6.72 -17.04 6.25
C HIS A 90 7.20 -18.47 5.98
N PHE A 91 8.28 -18.64 5.21
CA PHE A 91 8.90 -19.91 4.90
C PHE A 91 10.11 -20.12 5.84
N HIS A 92 10.30 -21.34 6.32
CA HIS A 92 11.43 -21.64 7.20
C HIS A 92 12.75 -21.49 6.42
N LYS A 93 13.72 -20.75 6.97
CA LYS A 93 15.01 -20.45 6.32
C LYS A 93 15.80 -21.69 5.85
N ASN A 94 15.50 -22.87 6.40
CA ASN A 94 16.18 -24.13 6.09
C ASN A 94 15.34 -25.09 5.22
N GLU A 95 14.15 -24.69 4.75
CA GLU A 95 13.31 -25.52 3.89
C GLU A 95 13.46 -25.10 2.42
N ASN A 96 13.70 -26.09 1.54
CA ASN A 96 13.61 -25.88 0.11
C ASN A 96 12.14 -25.69 -0.27
N PHE A 97 11.70 -24.46 -0.50
CA PHE A 97 10.31 -24.15 -0.82
C PHE A 97 9.98 -24.30 -2.31
N ILE A 98 10.86 -24.90 -3.12
CA ILE A 98 10.51 -25.27 -4.50
C ILE A 98 9.52 -26.44 -4.43
N GLN A 99 8.27 -26.19 -4.78
CA GLN A 99 7.17 -27.15 -4.79
C GLN A 99 6.23 -26.86 -5.96
N LYS A 100 5.15 -27.63 -6.13
CA LYS A 100 4.22 -27.38 -7.26
C LYS A 100 3.46 -26.06 -7.10
N SER A 101 3.13 -25.68 -5.87
CA SER A 101 2.37 -24.47 -5.55
C SER A 101 2.70 -24.02 -4.13
N LEU A 102 2.94 -22.72 -3.93
CA LEU A 102 3.10 -22.08 -2.62
C LEU A 102 1.74 -21.63 -2.04
N ASN A 103 0.63 -22.13 -2.59
CA ASN A 103 -0.69 -21.79 -2.12
C ASN A 103 -0.91 -22.32 -0.69
N PRO A 104 -1.44 -21.49 0.22
CA PRO A 104 -1.85 -21.87 1.58
C PRO A 104 -2.68 -23.15 1.69
N TYR A 105 -3.49 -23.47 0.68
CA TYR A 105 -4.29 -24.70 0.64
C TYR A 105 -3.41 -25.96 0.60
N TYR A 106 -2.25 -25.91 -0.06
CA TYR A 106 -1.33 -27.05 -0.22
C TYR A 106 -0.21 -27.10 0.81
N TYR A 107 -0.18 -26.20 1.80
CA TYR A 107 0.70 -26.39 2.93
C TYR A 107 0.26 -27.64 3.71
N THR A 108 0.95 -28.74 3.43
CA THR A 108 0.84 -30.01 4.15
C THR A 108 1.89 -30.02 5.24
N SER A 109 1.47 -29.82 6.48
CA SER A 109 2.39 -29.91 7.61
C SER A 109 2.53 -31.36 8.07
N ARG A 110 3.76 -31.85 8.24
CA ARG A 110 4.03 -33.11 8.95
C ARG A 110 3.80 -33.01 10.47
N ASN A 111 3.52 -31.81 10.99
CA ASN A 111 3.31 -31.53 12.40
C ASN A 111 1.80 -31.52 12.76
N ARG A 112 1.41 -32.35 13.74
CA ARG A 112 0.03 -32.43 14.27
C ARG A 112 -0.60 -31.08 14.65
N PHE A 113 0.20 -30.14 15.17
CA PHE A 113 -0.31 -28.83 15.61
C PHE A 113 -0.72 -27.94 14.44
N GLN A 114 0.03 -28.00 13.33
CA GLN A 114 -0.29 -27.25 12.11
C GLN A 114 -1.51 -27.83 11.39
N PHE A 115 -1.69 -29.16 11.40
CA PHE A 115 -2.90 -29.82 10.90
C PHE A 115 -4.14 -29.33 11.66
N ILE A 116 -4.11 -29.31 12.99
CA ILE A 116 -5.23 -28.82 13.80
C ILE A 116 -5.48 -27.33 13.50
N ASN A 117 -4.44 -26.51 13.38
CA ASN A 117 -4.62 -25.09 13.01
C ASN A 117 -5.31 -24.92 11.65
N LYS A 118 -5.01 -25.77 10.66
CA LYS A 118 -5.70 -25.77 9.35
C LYS A 118 -7.17 -26.15 9.52
N PHE A 119 -7.45 -27.19 10.30
CA PHE A 119 -8.81 -27.61 10.61
C PHE A 119 -9.63 -26.51 11.30
N LEU A 120 -9.06 -25.86 12.33
CA LEU A 120 -9.68 -24.73 13.04
C LEU A 120 -9.97 -23.54 12.11
N LYS A 121 -9.03 -23.20 11.22
CA LYS A 121 -9.24 -22.17 10.19
C LYS A 121 -10.39 -22.52 9.25
N ASN A 122 -10.52 -23.78 8.85
CA ASN A 122 -11.62 -24.23 8.00
C ASN A 122 -12.98 -24.13 8.71
N ILE A 123 -13.06 -24.45 10.01
CA ILE A 123 -14.26 -24.23 10.82
C ILE A 123 -14.65 -22.76 10.82
N LEU A 124 -13.69 -21.86 11.11
CA LEU A 124 -13.95 -20.41 11.10
C LEU A 124 -14.40 -19.91 9.74
N LEU A 125 -13.78 -20.39 8.66
CA LEU A 125 -14.16 -19.99 7.31
C LEU A 125 -15.59 -20.42 6.98
N LYS A 126 -15.97 -21.66 7.32
CA LYS A 126 -17.36 -22.14 7.15
C LYS A 126 -18.33 -21.31 7.98
N ARG A 127 -17.97 -20.98 9.22
CA ARG A 127 -18.81 -20.12 10.10
C ARG A 127 -18.97 -18.73 9.50
N ALA A 128 -17.88 -18.09 9.08
CA ALA A 128 -17.87 -16.77 8.47
C ALA A 128 -18.78 -16.73 7.23
N LYS A 129 -18.60 -17.67 6.29
CA LYS A 129 -19.43 -17.78 5.09
C LYS A 129 -20.92 -17.89 5.43
N LYS A 130 -21.28 -18.70 6.44
CA LYS A 130 -22.66 -18.85 6.89
C LYS A 130 -23.25 -17.58 7.53
N VAL A 131 -22.43 -16.76 8.18
CA VAL A 131 -22.88 -15.51 8.81
C VAL A 131 -23.10 -14.40 7.77
N TYR A 132 -22.22 -14.32 6.78
CA TYR A 132 -22.28 -13.30 5.74
C TYR A 132 -23.17 -13.66 4.54
N ILE A 133 -23.63 -14.91 4.42
CA ILE A 133 -24.51 -15.31 3.31
C ILE A 133 -25.77 -14.46 3.26
N ASP A 134 -26.23 -14.14 2.06
CA ASP A 134 -27.47 -13.42 1.80
C ASP A 134 -28.13 -13.95 0.53
N LYS A 135 -29.43 -13.73 0.35
CA LYS A 135 -30.10 -14.04 -0.93
C LYS A 135 -29.47 -13.26 -2.09
N ASN A 136 -28.92 -12.08 -1.81
CA ASN A 136 -28.26 -11.22 -2.78
C ASN A 136 -26.73 -11.34 -2.75
N LEU A 137 -26.13 -12.22 -1.93
CA LEU A 137 -24.69 -12.39 -1.81
C LEU A 137 -24.28 -13.85 -1.99
N ARG A 138 -23.46 -14.12 -3.00
CA ARG A 138 -22.94 -15.47 -3.28
C ARG A 138 -21.42 -15.51 -3.40
N TYR A 139 -20.86 -16.70 -3.18
CA TYR A 139 -19.44 -17.01 -3.38
C TYR A 139 -19.25 -17.68 -4.74
N VAL A 140 -18.19 -17.33 -5.46
CA VAL A 140 -17.75 -17.99 -6.69
C VAL A 140 -16.26 -18.29 -6.56
N TYR A 141 -15.85 -19.51 -6.91
CA TYR A 141 -14.45 -19.90 -6.82
C TYR A 141 -13.72 -19.63 -8.14
N TYR A 142 -12.42 -19.38 -8.04
CA TYR A 142 -11.56 -19.18 -9.20
C TYR A 142 -11.54 -20.43 -10.08
N SER A 143 -11.46 -21.63 -9.51
CA SER A 143 -11.49 -22.88 -10.31
C SER A 143 -12.76 -23.01 -11.16
N ASP A 144 -13.93 -22.61 -10.62
CA ASP A 144 -15.21 -22.62 -11.34
C ASP A 144 -15.24 -21.65 -12.52
N ILE A 145 -14.45 -20.58 -12.45
CA ILE A 145 -14.32 -19.59 -13.53
C ILE A 145 -13.35 -20.13 -14.59
N ILE A 146 -12.16 -20.54 -14.14
CA ILE A 146 -11.07 -20.98 -15.03
C ILE A 146 -11.43 -22.27 -15.78
N SER A 147 -12.25 -23.14 -15.21
CA SER A 147 -12.71 -24.37 -15.88
C SER A 147 -13.77 -24.14 -16.96
N LYS A 148 -14.43 -22.97 -16.97
CA LYS A 148 -15.55 -22.67 -17.87
C LYS A 148 -15.19 -21.87 -19.11
N ASP A 149 -13.97 -21.33 -19.15
CA ASP A 149 -13.52 -20.48 -20.24
C ASP A 149 -12.15 -20.97 -20.73
N ASN A 150 -11.89 -20.80 -22.03
CA ASN A 150 -10.59 -21.11 -22.57
C ASN A 150 -9.61 -20.02 -22.14
N LEU A 151 -8.56 -20.41 -21.41
CA LEU A 151 -7.54 -19.48 -20.96
C LEU A 151 -6.93 -18.73 -22.13
N ILE A 152 -7.22 -17.43 -22.21
CA ILE A 152 -6.60 -16.52 -23.17
C ILE A 152 -5.14 -16.36 -22.73
N SER A 153 -4.24 -16.87 -23.56
CA SER A 153 -2.81 -16.78 -23.34
C SER A 153 -2.09 -16.61 -24.68
N ASN A 154 -1.58 -15.40 -24.91
CA ASN A 154 -0.73 -15.11 -26.05
C ASN A 154 0.49 -14.31 -25.59
N PHE A 155 1.47 -14.18 -26.48
CA PHE A 155 2.74 -13.52 -26.16
C PHE A 155 2.56 -12.07 -25.67
N GLN A 156 1.71 -11.29 -26.34
CA GLN A 156 1.46 -9.88 -25.98
C GLN A 156 0.81 -9.75 -24.59
N ILE A 157 -0.12 -10.64 -24.24
CA ILE A 157 -0.71 -10.69 -22.90
C ILE A 157 0.35 -11.03 -21.87
N LEU A 158 1.14 -12.09 -22.11
CA LEU A 158 2.21 -12.49 -21.18
C LEU A 158 3.23 -11.37 -20.95
N GLU A 159 3.61 -10.64 -22.00
CA GLU A 159 4.49 -9.47 -21.91
C GLU A 159 3.91 -8.39 -21.00
N LYS A 160 2.63 -8.02 -21.19
CA LYS A 160 1.92 -7.06 -20.33
C LYS A 160 1.85 -7.50 -18.87
N LEU A 161 1.73 -8.80 -18.62
CA LEU A 161 1.59 -9.37 -17.27
C LEU A 161 2.90 -9.44 -16.49
N GLN A 162 4.06 -9.37 -17.15
CA GLN A 162 5.36 -9.43 -16.50
C GLN A 162 5.53 -8.39 -15.39
N LYS A 163 4.95 -7.19 -15.53
CA LYS A 163 5.05 -6.12 -14.53
C LYS A 163 4.48 -6.52 -13.16
N TYR A 164 3.40 -7.32 -13.13
CA TYR A 164 2.83 -7.81 -11.86
C TYR A 164 3.67 -8.92 -11.27
N ALA A 165 4.17 -9.83 -12.11
CA ALA A 165 5.08 -10.89 -11.67
C ALA A 165 6.37 -10.31 -11.08
N LYS A 166 6.94 -9.27 -11.71
CA LYS A 166 8.10 -8.52 -11.19
C LYS A 166 7.77 -7.88 -9.85
N SER A 167 6.65 -7.16 -9.75
CA SER A 167 6.23 -6.47 -8.51
C SER A 167 5.99 -7.45 -7.35
N SER A 168 5.34 -8.59 -7.62
CA SER A 168 5.14 -9.69 -6.67
C SER A 168 6.47 -10.29 -6.20
N THR A 169 7.39 -10.56 -7.11
CA THR A 169 8.69 -11.15 -6.80
C THR A 169 9.58 -10.20 -6.00
N ILE A 170 9.61 -8.91 -6.40
CA ILE A 170 10.28 -7.82 -5.67
C ILE A 170 9.77 -7.75 -4.23
N ARG A 171 8.44 -7.79 -4.05
CA ARG A 171 7.81 -7.76 -2.74
C ARG A 171 8.17 -8.98 -1.90
N PHE A 172 8.10 -10.17 -2.50
CA PHE A 172 8.36 -11.44 -1.82
C PHE A 172 9.78 -11.52 -1.26
N PHE A 173 10.79 -11.21 -2.07
CA PHE A 173 12.20 -11.22 -1.68
C PHE A 173 12.68 -9.92 -1.04
N LYS A 174 11.82 -8.89 -0.99
CA LYS A 174 12.14 -7.55 -0.47
C LYS A 174 13.38 -6.93 -1.13
N THR A 175 13.56 -7.17 -2.42
CA THR A 175 14.71 -6.70 -3.21
C THR A 175 14.31 -5.53 -4.11
N SER A 176 15.24 -5.03 -4.91
CA SER A 176 15.02 -3.99 -5.92
C SER A 176 15.30 -4.43 -7.34
N GLU A 177 16.24 -5.34 -7.49
CA GLU A 177 16.61 -6.00 -8.71
C GLU A 177 16.39 -7.50 -8.52
N LEU A 178 15.90 -8.16 -9.57
CA LEU A 178 15.66 -9.59 -9.59
C LEU A 178 16.84 -10.28 -10.27
N ASP A 179 17.59 -11.08 -9.51
CA ASP A 179 18.62 -11.95 -10.05
C ASP A 179 18.00 -13.25 -10.55
N PHE A 180 17.82 -13.39 -11.86
CA PHE A 180 17.24 -14.58 -12.47
C PHE A 180 18.21 -15.78 -12.54
N ASN A 181 19.49 -15.61 -12.19
CA ASN A 181 20.40 -16.74 -11.97
C ASN A 181 20.09 -17.45 -10.64
N ASN A 182 19.47 -16.74 -9.69
CA ASN A 182 18.93 -17.35 -8.49
C ASN A 182 17.68 -18.17 -8.83
N LYS A 183 17.80 -19.50 -8.73
CA LYS A 183 16.70 -20.44 -9.02
C LYS A 183 15.41 -20.14 -8.24
N TYR A 184 15.50 -19.61 -7.02
CA TYR A 184 14.34 -19.28 -6.19
C TYR A 184 13.60 -18.04 -6.72
N VAL A 185 14.35 -17.04 -7.17
CA VAL A 185 13.80 -15.83 -7.80
C VAL A 185 13.10 -16.20 -9.09
N LYS A 186 13.75 -16.98 -9.96
CA LYS A 186 13.17 -17.48 -11.22
C LYS A 186 11.91 -18.30 -10.95
N TYR A 187 11.94 -19.22 -9.99
CA TYR A 187 10.79 -20.04 -9.62
C TYR A 187 9.60 -19.21 -9.15
N TYR A 188 9.78 -18.30 -8.17
CA TYR A 188 8.66 -17.47 -7.68
C TYR A 188 8.11 -16.53 -8.75
N TYR A 189 8.99 -15.99 -9.60
CA TYR A 189 8.58 -15.16 -10.73
C TYR A 189 7.67 -15.92 -11.70
N LEU A 190 8.01 -17.17 -12.05
CA LEU A 190 7.19 -17.99 -12.93
C LEU A 190 5.83 -18.32 -12.31
N LEU A 191 5.78 -18.64 -11.01
CA LEU A 191 4.51 -18.81 -10.29
C LEU A 191 3.68 -17.53 -10.30
N SER A 192 4.32 -16.38 -10.12
CA SER A 192 3.66 -15.07 -10.15
C SER A 192 3.14 -14.73 -11.55
N LEU A 193 3.86 -15.12 -12.61
CA LEU A 193 3.41 -14.91 -13.99
C LEU A 193 2.20 -15.79 -14.32
N GLN A 194 2.20 -17.05 -13.87
CA GLN A 194 1.04 -17.93 -13.99
C GLN A 194 -0.17 -17.40 -13.21
N ASN A 195 0.03 -16.95 -11.96
CA ASN A 195 -1.00 -16.26 -11.19
C ASN A 195 -1.56 -15.04 -11.93
N ALA A 196 -0.66 -14.26 -12.56
CA ALA A 196 -1.08 -13.08 -13.28
C ALA A 196 -1.96 -13.41 -14.49
N LEU A 197 -1.64 -14.51 -15.18
CA LEU A 197 -2.45 -15.03 -16.30
C LEU A 197 -3.83 -15.52 -15.83
N LEU A 198 -3.90 -16.24 -14.71
CA LEU A 198 -5.16 -16.69 -14.12
C LEU A 198 -6.02 -15.49 -13.69
N SER A 199 -5.42 -14.52 -12.99
CA SER A 199 -6.10 -13.28 -12.58
C SER A 199 -6.64 -12.50 -13.78
N TYR A 200 -5.85 -12.39 -14.86
CA TYR A 200 -6.29 -11.76 -16.11
C TYR A 200 -7.53 -12.44 -16.70
N ASN A 201 -7.52 -13.77 -16.77
CA ASN A 201 -8.64 -14.56 -17.30
C ASN A 201 -9.88 -14.51 -16.39
N VAL A 202 -9.71 -14.37 -15.07
CA VAL A 202 -10.83 -14.06 -14.18
C VAL A 202 -11.44 -12.70 -14.55
N GLY A 203 -10.63 -11.67 -14.82
CA GLY A 203 -11.13 -10.38 -15.32
C GLY A 203 -11.94 -10.53 -16.62
N ASN A 204 -11.41 -11.27 -17.60
CA ASN A 204 -12.08 -11.58 -18.87
C ASN A 204 -13.44 -12.24 -18.67
N PHE A 205 -13.48 -13.33 -17.90
CA PHE A 205 -14.71 -14.07 -17.66
C PHE A 205 -15.76 -13.20 -16.95
N ILE A 206 -15.36 -12.45 -15.92
CA ILE A 206 -16.26 -11.61 -15.15
C ILE A 206 -16.89 -10.54 -16.03
N LEU A 207 -16.10 -9.90 -16.90
CA LEU A 207 -16.63 -8.90 -17.83
C LEU A 207 -17.61 -9.52 -18.83
N ASN A 208 -17.25 -10.64 -19.46
CA ASN A 208 -18.01 -11.23 -20.56
C ASN A 208 -19.29 -11.96 -20.10
N HIS A 209 -19.27 -12.59 -18.93
CA HIS A 209 -20.39 -13.42 -18.47
C HIS A 209 -21.21 -12.81 -17.33
N ILE A 210 -20.65 -11.86 -16.59
CA ILE A 210 -21.35 -11.21 -15.47
C ILE A 210 -21.61 -9.74 -15.76
N ASN A 211 -20.68 -9.06 -16.44
CA ASN A 211 -20.73 -7.64 -16.78
C ASN A 211 -21.16 -6.76 -15.58
N PRO A 212 -20.32 -6.67 -14.53
CA PRO A 212 -20.72 -6.01 -13.30
C PRO A 212 -20.71 -4.48 -13.41
N ASP A 213 -21.56 -3.82 -12.63
CA ASP A 213 -21.50 -2.36 -12.47
C ASP A 213 -20.23 -1.91 -11.76
N TYR A 214 -19.76 -2.70 -10.78
CA TYR A 214 -18.58 -2.38 -9.97
C TYR A 214 -17.68 -3.58 -9.72
N PHE A 215 -16.37 -3.39 -9.89
CA PHE A 215 -15.33 -4.36 -9.55
C PHE A 215 -14.42 -3.83 -8.43
N ILE A 216 -14.39 -4.50 -7.30
CA ILE A 216 -13.66 -4.06 -6.09
C ILE A 216 -12.56 -5.06 -5.76
N THR A 217 -11.34 -4.59 -5.51
CA THR A 217 -10.18 -5.46 -5.29
C THR A 217 -9.15 -4.89 -4.31
N SER A 218 -8.26 -5.72 -3.79
CA SER A 218 -7.20 -5.31 -2.87
C SER A 218 -5.99 -4.74 -3.61
N HIS A 219 -5.66 -3.46 -3.38
CA HIS A 219 -4.52 -2.68 -3.89
C HIS A 219 -4.32 -2.59 -5.43
N GLY A 220 -4.61 -3.64 -6.20
CA GLY A 220 -4.54 -3.67 -7.67
C GLY A 220 -3.13 -3.74 -8.27
N ILE A 221 -2.12 -4.19 -7.53
CA ILE A 221 -0.70 -4.07 -7.97
C ILE A 221 0.10 -5.37 -8.11
N TYR A 222 -0.37 -6.47 -7.52
CA TYR A 222 0.38 -7.74 -7.53
C TYR A 222 -0.30 -8.79 -8.42
N SER A 223 0.41 -9.87 -8.71
CA SER A 223 -0.02 -10.95 -9.62
C SER A 223 -1.45 -11.47 -9.36
N THR A 224 -1.87 -11.50 -8.09
CA THR A 224 -3.18 -12.02 -7.70
C THR A 224 -4.34 -11.05 -8.04
N TRP A 225 -4.14 -9.72 -7.89
CA TRP A 225 -5.22 -8.72 -7.98
C TRP A 225 -5.10 -7.76 -9.17
N GLY A 226 -3.87 -7.41 -9.55
CA GLY A 226 -3.57 -6.36 -10.52
C GLY A 226 -4.04 -6.67 -11.94
N PRO A 227 -3.82 -7.87 -12.47
CA PRO A 227 -4.25 -8.23 -13.82
C PRO A 227 -5.76 -8.12 -14.03
N ALA A 228 -6.57 -8.71 -13.14
CA ALA A 228 -8.03 -8.58 -13.21
C ALA A 228 -8.45 -7.10 -13.11
N TYR A 229 -7.86 -6.35 -12.18
CA TYR A 229 -8.16 -4.93 -12.01
C TYR A 229 -7.89 -4.09 -13.26
N ASP A 230 -6.69 -4.20 -13.82
CA ASP A 230 -6.31 -3.42 -15.00
C ASP A 230 -7.10 -3.90 -16.24
N TYR A 231 -7.39 -5.20 -16.39
CA TYR A 231 -8.27 -5.70 -17.45
C TYR A 231 -9.67 -5.06 -17.38
N MET A 232 -10.30 -5.05 -16.21
CA MET A 232 -11.61 -4.44 -16.02
C MET A 232 -11.57 -2.94 -16.36
N ARG A 233 -10.53 -2.22 -15.94
CA ARG A 233 -10.41 -0.79 -16.25
C ARG A 233 -10.11 -0.49 -17.72
N GLU A 234 -9.27 -1.27 -18.36
CA GLU A 234 -8.95 -1.13 -19.79
C GLU A 234 -10.21 -1.31 -20.66
N ASN A 235 -11.20 -2.04 -20.16
CA ASN A 235 -12.51 -2.22 -20.78
C ASN A 235 -13.62 -1.36 -20.15
N ASN A 236 -13.26 -0.19 -19.58
CA ASN A 236 -14.19 0.83 -19.06
C ASN A 236 -15.10 0.40 -17.88
N SER A 237 -14.81 -0.71 -17.19
CA SER A 237 -15.55 -1.07 -15.97
C SER A 237 -15.16 -0.17 -14.79
N LYS A 238 -16.16 0.30 -14.01
CA LYS A 238 -15.94 1.05 -12.77
C LYS A 238 -15.26 0.15 -11.74
N SER A 239 -13.96 0.35 -11.55
CA SER A 239 -13.15 -0.50 -10.69
C SER A 239 -12.51 0.26 -9.56
N PHE A 240 -12.68 -0.23 -8.34
CA PHE A 240 -12.13 0.37 -7.13
C PHE A 240 -11.11 -0.55 -6.48
N VAL A 241 -10.08 0.08 -5.90
CA VAL A 241 -9.17 -0.59 -4.99
C VAL A 241 -9.44 -0.12 -3.58
N TYR A 242 -9.32 -1.04 -2.64
CA TYR A 242 -9.17 -0.68 -1.24
C TYR A 242 -7.77 -1.02 -0.74
N ALA A 243 -7.29 -0.25 0.22
CA ALA A 243 -6.08 -0.54 0.96
C ALA A 243 -6.37 -0.48 2.45
N GLY A 244 -5.84 -1.47 3.18
CA GLY A 244 -5.87 -1.46 4.62
C GLY A 244 -5.10 -0.27 5.22
N LYS A 245 -5.11 -0.21 6.55
CA LYS A 245 -4.42 0.81 7.35
C LYS A 245 -2.99 1.04 6.87
N HIS A 246 -2.70 2.24 6.37
CA HIS A 246 -1.34 2.70 6.15
C HIS A 246 -0.79 3.34 7.44
N SER A 247 0.54 3.49 7.54
CA SER A 247 1.21 4.14 8.68
C SER A 247 0.67 5.55 8.96
N HIS A 248 0.14 6.22 7.94
CA HIS A 248 -0.38 7.58 8.01
C HIS A 248 -1.89 7.67 8.24
N THR A 249 -2.60 6.54 8.39
CA THR A 249 -4.04 6.55 8.68
C THR A 249 -4.30 7.08 10.10
N ILE A 250 -5.21 8.05 10.23
CA ILE A 250 -5.51 8.73 11.50
C ILE A 250 -6.42 7.87 12.37
N ASN A 251 -7.58 7.47 11.84
CA ASN A 251 -8.53 6.65 12.56
C ASN A 251 -8.20 5.17 12.34
N PRO A 252 -8.07 4.34 13.39
CA PRO A 252 -7.83 2.91 13.22
C PRO A 252 -8.93 2.18 12.43
N HIS A 253 -10.12 2.77 12.29
CA HIS A 253 -11.24 2.23 11.54
C HIS A 253 -11.28 2.66 10.07
N ASP A 254 -10.35 3.47 9.61
CA ASP A 254 -10.36 3.95 8.22
C ASP A 254 -9.61 2.99 7.28
N ILE A 255 -10.18 2.78 6.10
CA ILE A 255 -9.51 2.17 4.94
C ILE A 255 -9.46 3.18 3.80
N TYR A 256 -8.46 3.07 2.93
CA TYR A 256 -8.51 3.81 1.67
C TYR A 256 -9.41 3.06 0.69
N PHE A 257 -10.27 3.79 -0.01
CA PHE A 257 -11.15 3.26 -1.04
C PHE A 257 -11.17 4.25 -2.20
N THR A 258 -10.66 3.85 -3.37
CA THR A 258 -10.35 4.77 -4.47
C THR A 258 -10.38 4.07 -5.83
N ASP A 259 -10.54 4.84 -6.90
CA ASP A 259 -10.57 4.37 -8.30
C ASP A 259 -9.16 4.23 -8.94
N ALA A 260 -8.10 4.52 -8.19
CA ALA A 260 -6.72 4.38 -8.62
C ALA A 260 -5.88 3.59 -7.62
N LYS A 261 -4.86 2.89 -8.12
CA LYS A 261 -3.83 2.26 -7.27
C LYS A 261 -3.29 3.29 -6.28
N VAL A 262 -3.21 2.92 -5.00
CA VAL A 262 -2.84 3.87 -3.93
C VAL A 262 -1.42 4.42 -4.14
N GLN A 263 -0.56 3.68 -4.85
CA GLN A 263 0.79 4.09 -5.25
C GLN A 263 0.80 5.26 -6.26
N THR A 264 -0.31 5.51 -6.94
CA THR A 264 -0.50 6.57 -7.93
C THR A 264 -1.74 7.40 -7.59
N LEU A 265 -1.99 7.58 -6.29
CA LEU A 265 -3.25 8.12 -5.80
C LEU A 265 -3.54 9.55 -6.27
N SER A 266 -2.50 10.34 -6.58
CA SER A 266 -2.62 11.65 -7.24
C SER A 266 -3.30 11.60 -8.61
N ARG A 267 -3.43 10.41 -9.21
CA ARG A 267 -4.10 10.19 -10.50
C ARG A 267 -5.59 9.86 -10.37
N SER A 268 -6.09 9.61 -9.15
CA SER A 268 -7.49 9.27 -8.87
C SER A 268 -8.44 10.33 -9.41
N THR A 269 -9.60 9.92 -9.92
CA THR A 269 -10.65 10.87 -10.29
C THR A 269 -11.16 11.62 -9.05
N PHE A 270 -11.11 10.97 -7.89
CA PHE A 270 -11.52 11.55 -6.62
C PHE A 270 -10.66 12.77 -6.27
N TRP A 271 -9.33 12.68 -6.40
CA TRP A 271 -8.47 13.85 -6.25
C TRP A 271 -8.74 14.90 -7.33
N LYS A 272 -8.89 14.48 -8.60
CA LYS A 272 -9.16 15.43 -9.70
C LYS A 272 -10.45 16.24 -9.48
N LYS A 273 -11.49 15.63 -8.91
CA LYS A 273 -12.74 16.31 -8.52
C LYS A 273 -12.53 17.23 -7.30
N TYR A 274 -11.63 16.86 -6.39
CA TYR A 274 -11.39 17.61 -5.13
C TYR A 274 -10.36 18.75 -5.25
N LYS A 275 -9.42 18.67 -6.19
CA LYS A 275 -8.23 19.55 -6.26
C LYS A 275 -8.50 21.06 -6.38
N ASN A 276 -9.70 21.44 -6.80
CA ASN A 276 -10.12 22.83 -6.99
C ASN A 276 -10.97 23.37 -5.82
N ARG A 277 -11.24 22.56 -4.78
CA ARG A 277 -11.99 23.01 -3.60
C ARG A 277 -11.22 24.10 -2.86
N GLU A 278 -11.90 25.14 -2.40
CA GLU A 278 -11.25 26.17 -1.59
C GLU A 278 -10.70 25.59 -0.28
N VAL A 279 -9.57 26.15 0.18
CA VAL A 279 -8.98 25.76 1.46
C VAL A 279 -9.66 26.56 2.55
N THR A 280 -10.34 25.86 3.46
CA THR A 280 -11.00 26.47 4.63
C THR A 280 -10.08 26.47 5.85
N ASN A 281 -10.38 27.30 6.83
CA ASN A 281 -9.68 27.34 8.11
C ASN A 281 -9.72 25.97 8.81
N GLU A 282 -10.87 25.28 8.78
CA GLU A 282 -11.02 23.95 9.37
C GLU A 282 -10.08 22.92 8.69
N MET A 283 -9.95 22.98 7.37
CA MET A 283 -9.03 22.11 6.64
C MET A 283 -7.59 22.33 7.09
N GLU A 284 -7.19 23.60 7.18
CA GLU A 284 -5.86 23.99 7.60
C GLU A 284 -5.56 23.57 9.04
N GLU A 285 -6.47 23.79 9.98
CA GLU A 285 -6.33 23.37 11.38
C GLU A 285 -6.17 21.85 11.52
N LYS A 286 -7.01 21.08 10.82
CA LYS A 286 -6.94 19.62 10.86
C LYS A 286 -5.62 19.10 10.29
N VAL A 287 -5.15 19.66 9.17
CA VAL A 287 -3.85 19.29 8.57
C VAL A 287 -2.69 19.70 9.46
N LYS A 288 -2.69 20.92 10.00
CA LYS A 288 -1.68 21.40 10.97
C LYS A 288 -1.57 20.45 12.15
N ARG A 289 -2.69 19.97 12.70
CA ARG A 289 -2.71 19.04 13.82
C ARG A 289 -2.02 17.71 13.50
N ILE A 290 -2.26 17.15 12.31
CA ILE A 290 -1.61 15.90 11.88
C ILE A 290 -0.12 16.11 11.67
N PHE A 291 0.28 17.16 10.96
CA PHE A 291 1.71 17.40 10.75
C PHE A 291 2.44 17.72 12.06
N LYS A 292 1.82 18.46 12.97
CA LYS A 292 2.35 18.66 14.32
C LYS A 292 2.50 17.34 15.08
N SER A 293 1.51 16.44 15.05
CA SER A 293 1.64 15.14 15.73
C SER A 293 2.79 14.30 15.16
N ARG A 294 3.03 14.37 13.86
CA ARG A 294 4.20 13.74 13.23
C ARG A 294 5.51 14.41 13.64
N ILE A 295 5.57 15.75 13.63
CA ILE A 295 6.74 16.55 14.05
C ILE A 295 7.13 16.29 15.51
N TYR A 296 6.14 16.15 16.40
CA TYR A 296 6.34 15.82 17.82
C TYR A 296 6.43 14.31 18.08
N HIS A 297 6.56 13.51 17.03
CA HIS A 297 6.71 12.07 17.06
C HIS A 297 5.58 11.28 17.75
N SER A 298 4.38 11.85 17.89
CA SER A 298 3.24 11.22 18.57
C SER A 298 2.37 10.32 17.67
N THR A 299 2.68 10.23 16.38
CA THR A 299 2.04 9.25 15.49
C THR A 299 2.64 7.85 15.64
N LYS A 300 1.86 6.82 15.33
CA LYS A 300 2.23 5.41 15.56
C LYS A 300 3.56 5.02 14.91
N ASP A 301 3.82 5.46 13.68
CA ASP A 301 5.05 5.17 12.96
C ASP A 301 6.24 5.96 13.52
N THR A 302 6.06 7.26 13.78
CA THR A 302 7.12 8.09 14.37
C THR A 302 7.51 7.65 15.78
N LEU A 303 6.55 7.19 16.59
CA LEU A 303 6.82 6.60 17.91
C LEU A 303 7.75 5.38 17.80
N ILE A 304 7.61 4.57 16.75
CA ILE A 304 8.47 3.41 16.51
C ILE A 304 9.85 3.87 16.02
N TYR A 305 9.90 4.84 15.10
CA TYR A 305 11.15 5.31 14.49
C TYR A 305 12.07 6.03 15.46
N TYR A 306 11.50 6.80 16.39
CA TYR A 306 12.24 7.67 17.30
C TYR A 306 12.14 7.20 18.76
N ASN A 307 11.95 5.90 19.00
CA ASN A 307 11.94 5.35 20.34
C ASN A 307 13.34 5.40 21.01
N GLY A 308 13.37 5.79 22.29
CA GLY A 308 14.58 5.98 23.09
C GLY A 308 15.27 7.32 22.83
N ASP A 309 16.55 7.42 23.19
CA ASP A 309 17.28 8.69 23.16
C ASP A 309 17.52 9.21 21.74
N ILE A 310 16.97 10.39 21.47
CA ILE A 310 17.12 11.10 20.21
C ILE A 310 18.38 11.96 20.29
N LYS A 311 19.34 11.68 19.43
CA LYS A 311 20.59 12.44 19.33
C LYS A 311 20.38 13.73 18.56
N LYS A 312 21.08 14.78 18.97
CA LYS A 312 21.21 16.02 18.19
C LYS A 312 22.04 15.72 16.95
N PHE A 313 21.56 16.16 15.78
CA PHE A 313 22.39 16.16 14.57
C PHE A 313 23.24 17.42 14.57
N GLU A 314 24.57 17.24 14.50
CA GLU A 314 25.52 18.33 14.50
C GLU A 314 26.26 18.38 13.16
N PHE A 315 26.17 19.52 12.50
CA PHE A 315 26.85 19.80 11.25
C PHE A 315 27.11 21.31 11.17
N LYS A 316 28.33 21.71 10.84
CA LYS A 316 28.65 23.12 10.61
C LYS A 316 28.12 23.52 9.23
N LYS A 317 26.91 24.09 9.19
CA LYS A 317 26.28 24.56 7.95
C LYS A 317 27.17 25.63 7.30
N ASP A 318 27.55 25.38 6.04
CA ASP A 318 28.17 26.39 5.18
C ASP A 318 27.06 27.18 4.50
N LEU A 319 26.86 28.43 4.92
CA LEU A 319 25.77 29.29 4.42
C LEU A 319 25.96 29.67 2.94
N MET A 320 27.16 29.49 2.37
CA MET A 320 27.41 29.74 0.95
C MET A 320 26.93 28.58 0.05
N LYS A 321 26.67 27.41 0.64
CA LYS A 321 26.18 26.23 -0.06
C LYS A 321 24.67 26.08 0.07
N CYS A 322 24.07 25.52 -0.98
CA CYS A 322 22.71 25.02 -0.92
C CYS A 322 22.72 23.59 -0.37
N ASN A 323 21.98 23.35 0.70
CA ASN A 323 21.89 22.06 1.34
C ASN A 323 20.70 21.26 0.82
N ILE A 324 21.00 20.15 0.13
CA ILE A 324 20.00 19.26 -0.46
C ILE A 324 19.83 18.01 0.39
N GLY A 325 18.62 17.76 0.88
CA GLY A 325 18.26 16.53 1.61
C GLY A 325 17.61 15.50 0.69
N ILE A 326 18.20 14.32 0.55
CA ILE A 326 17.68 13.20 -0.25
C ILE A 326 17.17 12.09 0.67
N PHE A 327 15.90 11.71 0.51
CA PHE A 327 15.23 10.70 1.35
C PHE A 327 14.63 9.58 0.49
N PRO A 328 15.35 8.45 0.29
CA PRO A 328 14.78 7.29 -0.37
C PRO A 328 13.69 6.59 0.46
N ASN A 329 12.67 6.08 -0.22
CA ASN A 329 11.69 5.16 0.37
C ASN A 329 12.28 3.75 0.52
N LEU A 330 11.59 2.89 1.26
CA LEU A 330 11.87 1.45 1.26
C LEU A 330 11.82 0.89 -0.17
N ILE A 331 12.83 0.09 -0.50
CA ILE A 331 13.14 -0.26 -1.88
C ILE A 331 12.11 -1.19 -2.55
N TRP A 332 11.36 -1.95 -1.75
CA TRP A 332 10.36 -2.94 -2.18
C TRP A 332 8.92 -2.52 -1.88
N ASP A 333 8.70 -1.43 -1.13
CA ASP A 333 7.35 -1.07 -0.68
C ASP A 333 6.56 -0.32 -1.78
N GLY A 334 5.57 -1.00 -2.35
CA GLY A 334 4.81 -0.46 -3.48
C GLY A 334 5.70 -0.11 -4.67
N ASN A 335 6.80 -0.84 -4.84
CA ASN A 335 7.69 -0.77 -6.01
C ASN A 335 6.93 -1.39 -7.19
N ILE A 336 6.39 -0.51 -8.03
CA ILE A 336 5.57 -0.87 -9.19
C ILE A 336 6.06 -0.09 -10.40
N GLU A 337 6.03 -0.72 -11.57
CA GLU A 337 6.53 -0.14 -12.81
C GLU A 337 5.82 1.19 -13.17
N ASP A 338 4.56 1.36 -12.78
CA ASP A 338 3.77 2.58 -13.02
C ASP A 338 4.41 3.87 -12.42
N ARG A 339 5.32 3.71 -11.45
CA ARG A 339 6.08 4.78 -10.78
C ARG A 339 7.49 4.97 -11.36
N HIS A 340 7.96 4.04 -12.18
CA HIS A 340 9.33 3.96 -12.71
C HIS A 340 9.39 4.40 -14.18
N LYS A 341 8.68 5.50 -14.51
CA LYS A 341 8.67 6.09 -15.87
C LYS A 341 9.78 7.12 -16.10
N ILE A 342 10.33 7.69 -15.02
CA ILE A 342 11.45 8.66 -15.10
C ILE A 342 12.77 7.93 -14.91
N PHE A 343 12.86 7.10 -13.88
CA PHE A 343 13.98 6.21 -13.58
C PHE A 343 13.45 4.78 -13.52
N LYS A 344 14.26 3.80 -13.92
CA LYS A 344 13.96 2.35 -13.84
C LYS A 344 13.72 1.88 -12.40
N GLY A 345 14.20 2.63 -11.41
CA GLY A 345 14.01 2.30 -10.00
C GLY A 345 14.60 3.36 -9.06
N ILE A 346 14.39 3.15 -7.75
CA ILE A 346 14.93 4.02 -6.69
C ILE A 346 16.46 4.05 -6.73
N ILE A 347 17.12 2.92 -7.06
CA ILE A 347 18.57 2.84 -7.10
C ILE A 347 19.16 3.68 -8.24
N GLU A 348 18.66 3.55 -9.47
CA GLU A 348 19.10 4.40 -10.58
C GLU A 348 18.83 5.87 -10.29
N TRP A 349 17.66 6.20 -9.74
CA TRP A 349 17.35 7.57 -9.30
C TRP A 349 18.39 8.12 -8.33
N LEU A 350 18.75 7.37 -7.28
CA LEU A 350 19.76 7.78 -6.31
C LEU A 350 21.13 7.92 -6.97
N THR A 351 21.55 6.92 -7.74
CA THR A 351 22.86 6.90 -8.39
C THR A 351 23.03 8.07 -9.35
N GLU A 352 22.05 8.34 -10.22
CA GLU A 352 22.12 9.45 -11.17
C GLU A 352 22.02 10.81 -10.47
N THR A 353 21.15 10.94 -9.47
CA THR A 353 21.03 12.18 -8.68
C THR A 353 22.35 12.53 -7.98
N ILE A 354 22.98 11.55 -7.32
CA ILE A 354 24.24 11.78 -6.61
C ILE A 354 25.36 12.07 -7.61
N ASN A 355 25.45 11.32 -8.71
CA ASN A 355 26.46 11.57 -9.75
C ASN A 355 26.33 12.96 -10.40
N PHE A 356 25.10 13.48 -10.52
CA PHE A 356 24.88 14.83 -11.03
C PHE A 356 25.34 15.93 -10.05
N LEU A 357 25.22 15.68 -8.74
CA LEU A 357 25.47 16.70 -7.70
C LEU A 357 26.88 16.64 -7.10
N LYS A 358 27.59 15.52 -7.20
CA LYS A 358 28.84 15.23 -6.45
C LYS A 358 29.98 16.22 -6.70
N ASP A 359 30.05 16.83 -7.89
CA ASP A 359 31.14 17.73 -8.27
C ASP A 359 30.76 19.22 -8.10
N ASN A 360 29.51 19.50 -7.69
CA ASN A 360 29.05 20.87 -7.48
C ASN A 360 29.50 21.41 -6.12
N LYS A 361 30.51 22.29 -6.14
CA LYS A 361 31.08 22.92 -4.93
C LYS A 361 30.09 23.81 -4.17
N GLY A 362 29.05 24.31 -4.83
CA GLY A 362 28.00 25.13 -4.24
C GLY A 362 26.88 24.33 -3.58
N ILE A 363 26.97 23.01 -3.55
CA ILE A 363 25.94 22.11 -2.99
C ILE A 363 26.55 21.24 -1.89
N GLN A 364 25.78 21.04 -0.82
CA GLN A 364 26.02 20.01 0.19
C GLN A 364 24.86 19.01 0.15
N ILE A 365 25.16 17.73 -0.03
CA ILE A 365 24.17 16.65 -0.08
C ILE A 365 24.07 16.00 1.30
N PHE A 366 22.84 15.80 1.76
CA PHE A 366 22.52 14.92 2.88
C PHE A 366 21.69 13.74 2.38
N LEU A 367 22.27 12.54 2.37
CA LEU A 367 21.55 11.33 2.01
C LEU A 367 21.08 10.62 3.29
N LYS A 368 19.78 10.68 3.57
CA LYS A 368 19.20 10.08 4.78
C LYS A 368 18.37 8.85 4.45
N PHE A 369 18.82 7.68 4.91
CA PHE A 369 18.08 6.43 4.75
C PHE A 369 16.89 6.30 5.72
N HIS A 370 15.91 5.49 5.32
CA HIS A 370 14.62 5.40 6.00
C HIS A 370 14.74 4.61 7.33
N PRO A 371 14.28 5.13 8.48
CA PRO A 371 14.42 4.46 9.78
C PRO A 371 13.79 3.07 9.86
N ALA A 372 12.73 2.84 9.08
CA ALA A 372 12.08 1.53 8.99
C ALA A 372 13.02 0.40 8.51
N GLU A 373 14.11 0.68 7.78
CA GLU A 373 15.07 -0.36 7.35
C GLU A 373 15.72 -1.08 8.54
N THR A 374 15.96 -0.37 9.64
CA THR A 374 16.61 -0.91 10.86
C THR A 374 15.67 -1.04 12.05
N THR A 375 14.44 -0.51 11.99
CA THR A 375 13.45 -0.63 13.07
C THR A 375 12.41 -1.70 12.77
N ILE A 376 11.64 -1.52 11.70
CA ILE A 376 10.51 -2.39 11.33
C ILE A 376 10.96 -3.55 10.43
N PHE A 377 11.94 -3.32 9.56
CA PHE A 377 12.28 -4.22 8.46
C PHE A 377 13.74 -4.68 8.47
N LYS A 378 14.28 -4.93 9.68
CA LYS A 378 15.69 -5.32 9.96
C LYS A 378 16.27 -6.42 9.07
N ASN A 379 15.43 -7.31 8.53
CA ASN A 379 15.84 -8.44 7.70
C ASN A 379 15.78 -8.14 6.19
N SER A 380 15.52 -6.90 5.79
CA SER A 380 15.45 -6.51 4.38
C SER A 380 16.77 -5.88 3.94
N PRO A 381 17.13 -5.98 2.64
CA PRO A 381 18.23 -5.22 2.07
C PRO A 381 18.15 -3.73 2.41
N GLN A 382 19.26 -3.19 2.92
CA GLN A 382 19.40 -1.77 3.21
C GLN A 382 19.90 -1.03 1.96
N ILE A 383 19.31 0.13 1.68
CA ILE A 383 19.67 0.90 0.49
C ILE A 383 21.12 1.39 0.58
N GLN A 384 21.58 1.73 1.79
CA GLN A 384 22.97 2.11 2.03
C GLN A 384 23.95 1.07 1.50
N ASN A 385 23.78 -0.20 1.86
CA ASN A 385 24.66 -1.29 1.44
C ASN A 385 24.66 -1.49 -0.08
N ILE A 386 23.53 -1.22 -0.75
CA ILE A 386 23.42 -1.30 -2.20
C ILE A 386 24.18 -0.12 -2.85
N MET A 387 24.02 1.09 -2.30
CA MET A 387 24.68 2.29 -2.80
C MET A 387 26.21 2.21 -2.64
N GLU A 388 26.70 1.74 -1.50
CA GLU A 388 28.14 1.54 -1.24
C GLU A 388 28.81 0.57 -2.23
N LYS A 389 28.04 -0.35 -2.82
CA LYS A 389 28.53 -1.27 -3.87
C LYS A 389 28.48 -0.68 -5.27
N LYS A 390 27.58 0.27 -5.54
CA LYS A 390 27.36 0.83 -6.88
C LYS A 390 28.18 2.09 -7.15
N ILE A 391 28.40 2.91 -6.13
CA ILE A 391 29.20 4.13 -6.25
C ILE A 391 30.06 4.30 -4.99
N ASP A 392 31.24 4.88 -5.15
CA ASP A 392 32.13 5.20 -4.04
C ASP A 392 31.63 6.44 -3.28
N ILE A 393 30.53 6.29 -2.54
CA ILE A 393 29.91 7.36 -1.77
C ILE A 393 30.82 7.94 -0.69
N LYS A 394 31.88 7.21 -0.30
CA LYS A 394 32.83 7.66 0.73
C LYS A 394 33.82 8.68 0.18
N CYS A 395 34.10 8.65 -1.12
CA CYS A 395 35.00 9.60 -1.79
C CYS A 395 34.31 10.92 -2.21
N ILE A 396 32.99 11.03 -2.06
CA ILE A 396 32.24 12.23 -2.47
C ILE A 396 32.34 13.30 -1.37
N LYS A 397 33.17 14.33 -1.61
CA LYS A 397 33.49 15.39 -0.63
C LYS A 397 32.28 16.18 -0.14
N ASN A 398 31.28 16.39 -0.99
CA ASN A 398 30.09 17.16 -0.65
C ASN A 398 28.90 16.29 -0.23
N LEU A 399 29.10 15.01 0.10
CA LEU A 399 28.06 14.09 0.53
C LEU A 399 28.19 13.72 2.01
N LYS A 400 27.11 13.91 2.76
CA LYS A 400 26.98 13.42 4.14
C LYS A 400 25.90 12.34 4.19
N ILE A 401 26.29 11.14 4.60
CA ILE A 401 25.38 10.03 4.81
C ILE A 401 24.80 10.08 6.22
N ILE A 402 23.49 9.90 6.32
CA ILE A 402 22.76 9.72 7.57
C ILE A 402 22.15 8.31 7.55
N PRO A 403 22.76 7.34 8.25
CA PRO A 403 22.31 5.95 8.28
C PRO A 403 20.86 5.78 8.75
N SER A 404 20.24 4.65 8.41
CA SER A 404 18.86 4.34 8.79
C SER A 404 18.68 4.12 10.30
N ASP A 405 19.71 3.63 11.01
CA ASP A 405 19.72 3.48 12.47
C ASP A 405 20.06 4.78 13.21
N SER A 406 20.33 5.87 12.49
CA SER A 406 20.58 7.19 13.09
C SER A 406 19.32 7.71 13.79
N LYS A 407 19.37 7.75 15.13
CA LYS A 407 18.31 8.28 16.00
C LYS A 407 18.31 9.82 16.07
N ILE A 408 18.25 10.50 14.93
CA ILE A 408 18.14 11.97 14.89
C ILE A 408 16.70 12.42 14.72
N ASN A 409 16.35 13.57 15.31
CA ASN A 409 15.05 14.20 15.02
C ASN A 409 15.05 14.69 13.56
N THR A 410 14.30 14.01 12.70
CA THR A 410 14.28 14.30 11.25
C THR A 410 13.67 15.66 10.96
N TYR A 411 12.66 16.10 11.70
CA TYR A 411 12.03 17.41 11.48
C TYR A 411 12.90 18.57 11.95
N LYS A 412 13.64 18.40 13.04
CA LYS A 412 14.67 19.37 13.46
C LYS A 412 15.79 19.41 12.43
N PHE A 413 16.27 18.25 11.98
CA PHE A 413 17.28 18.17 10.92
C PHE A 413 16.84 18.91 9.64
N LEU A 414 15.61 18.68 9.19
CA LEU A 414 15.03 19.36 8.03
C LEU A 414 15.05 20.89 8.20
N LYS A 415 14.50 21.40 9.30
CA LYS A 415 14.41 22.85 9.56
C LYS A 415 15.76 23.53 9.69
N ASP A 416 16.70 22.87 10.38
CA ASP A 416 17.98 23.48 10.73
C ASP A 416 18.99 23.40 9.58
N TYR A 417 18.89 22.38 8.71
CA TYR A 417 19.95 22.05 7.76
C TYR A 417 19.54 21.90 6.30
N VAL A 418 18.27 21.76 5.95
CA VAL A 418 17.86 21.45 4.55
C VAL A 418 17.20 22.65 3.90
N ASP A 419 17.76 23.10 2.77
CA ASP A 419 17.21 24.18 1.96
C ASP A 419 16.32 23.66 0.82
N PHE A 420 16.60 22.43 0.33
CA PHE A 420 15.83 21.77 -0.73
C PHE A 420 15.71 20.26 -0.48
N GLY A 421 14.49 19.75 -0.47
CA GLY A 421 14.19 18.34 -0.26
C GLY A 421 14.01 17.56 -1.57
N ILE A 422 14.47 16.31 -1.61
CA ILE A 422 14.23 15.40 -2.72
C ILE A 422 13.79 14.05 -2.18
N VAL A 423 12.68 13.54 -2.70
CA VAL A 423 12.13 12.22 -2.34
C VAL A 423 11.74 11.46 -3.59
N TYR A 424 11.77 10.12 -3.59
CA TYR A 424 11.21 9.37 -4.71
C TYR A 424 9.68 9.48 -4.68
N ASP A 425 9.11 9.28 -3.50
CA ASP A 425 7.72 9.55 -3.11
C ASP A 425 7.70 9.57 -1.58
N GLY A 426 6.53 9.64 -0.96
CA GLY A 426 6.37 9.46 0.49
C GLY A 426 5.87 10.71 1.21
N ILE A 427 5.49 10.54 2.47
CA ILE A 427 4.75 11.58 3.20
C ILE A 427 5.57 12.86 3.41
N LEU A 428 6.91 12.76 3.41
CA LEU A 428 7.81 13.93 3.45
C LEU A 428 7.58 14.88 2.26
N ALA A 429 7.05 14.39 1.14
CA ALA A 429 6.64 15.23 0.00
C ALA A 429 5.51 16.23 0.35
N LEU A 430 4.76 15.98 1.41
CA LEU A 430 3.76 16.89 1.95
C LEU A 430 4.28 17.68 3.15
N GLU A 431 5.08 17.04 4.00
CA GLU A 431 5.58 17.64 5.24
C GLU A 431 6.64 18.72 5.00
N MET A 432 7.56 18.52 4.05
CA MET A 432 8.62 19.49 3.76
C MET A 432 8.06 20.82 3.23
N PRO A 433 7.15 20.86 2.23
CA PRO A 433 6.50 22.11 1.84
C PRO A 433 5.74 22.79 2.98
N PHE A 434 5.08 22.02 3.86
CA PHE A 434 4.45 22.54 5.07
C PHE A 434 5.47 23.19 6.04
N LEU A 435 6.69 22.68 6.07
CA LEU A 435 7.82 23.25 6.81
C LEU A 435 8.55 24.38 6.07
N LYS A 436 7.99 24.88 4.96
CA LYS A 436 8.60 25.88 4.07
C LYS A 436 9.88 25.39 3.37
N ILE A 437 10.00 24.08 3.14
CA ILE A 437 11.11 23.49 2.40
C ILE A 437 10.63 23.04 1.02
N PRO A 438 11.11 23.64 -0.09
CA PRO A 438 10.78 23.20 -1.44
C PRO A 438 11.16 21.74 -1.64
N THR A 439 10.31 20.98 -2.34
CA THR A 439 10.49 19.54 -2.49
C THR A 439 10.32 19.08 -3.93
N LEU A 440 11.28 18.29 -4.43
CA LEU A 440 11.25 17.64 -5.75
C LEU A 440 11.00 16.14 -5.63
N LEU A 441 10.12 15.62 -6.49
CA LEU A 441 9.79 14.19 -6.55
C LEU A 441 10.54 13.49 -7.69
N GLY A 442 11.17 12.35 -7.41
CA GLY A 442 11.79 11.49 -8.42
C GLY A 442 10.83 10.47 -9.07
N GLY A 443 9.73 10.12 -8.40
CA GLY A 443 8.73 9.18 -8.88
C GLY A 443 7.69 9.83 -9.80
N TYR A 444 7.31 9.13 -10.87
CA TYR A 444 6.34 9.66 -11.83
C TYR A 444 4.91 9.62 -11.29
N LYS A 445 4.29 10.80 -11.08
CA LYS A 445 2.87 10.94 -10.66
C LYS A 445 2.48 9.93 -9.56
N GLY A 446 3.30 9.90 -8.50
CA GLY A 446 3.20 8.98 -7.39
C GLY A 446 2.07 9.32 -6.41
N ARG A 447 2.08 8.71 -5.24
CA ARG A 447 1.04 8.89 -4.22
C ARG A 447 1.01 10.33 -3.71
N PHE A 448 2.14 11.01 -3.61
CA PHE A 448 2.21 12.35 -3.02
C PHE A 448 2.64 13.44 -4.01
N SER A 449 2.45 13.19 -5.31
CA SER A 449 2.64 14.20 -6.36
C SER A 449 1.50 15.22 -6.36
N VAL A 450 1.79 16.45 -5.97
CA VAL A 450 0.83 17.54 -5.86
C VAL A 450 1.33 18.71 -6.71
N ASN A 451 0.85 18.83 -7.94
CA ASN A 451 1.24 19.92 -8.82
C ASN A 451 0.97 21.27 -8.15
N GLY A 452 1.98 22.13 -8.13
CA GLY A 452 1.92 23.43 -7.46
C GLY A 452 1.86 23.34 -5.94
N GLY A 453 2.08 22.17 -5.33
CA GLY A 453 2.31 21.95 -3.89
C GLY A 453 3.69 21.35 -3.61
N ASN A 454 4.23 20.60 -4.57
CA ASN A 454 5.62 20.20 -4.69
C ASN A 454 6.04 20.21 -6.17
N PHE A 455 7.35 20.11 -6.43
CA PHE A 455 7.88 20.02 -7.78
C PHE A 455 7.75 18.58 -8.29
N THR A 456 6.86 18.39 -9.26
CA THR A 456 6.62 17.11 -9.92
C THR A 456 7.17 17.15 -11.33
N VAL A 457 7.78 16.07 -11.78
CA VAL A 457 8.40 16.00 -13.10
C VAL A 457 7.83 14.85 -13.94
N SER A 458 8.00 14.96 -15.25
CA SER A 458 7.52 13.98 -16.24
C SER A 458 8.62 13.15 -16.88
N ASN A 459 9.87 13.62 -16.84
CA ASN A 459 11.03 12.99 -17.48
C ASN A 459 12.36 13.41 -16.80
N LYS A 460 13.47 12.72 -17.13
CA LYS A 460 14.79 12.98 -16.52
C LYS A 460 15.32 14.38 -16.81
N LYS A 461 15.10 14.93 -18.01
CA LYS A 461 15.58 16.26 -18.40
C LYS A 461 14.97 17.34 -17.50
N GLU A 462 13.67 17.25 -17.26
CA GLU A 462 12.95 18.15 -16.35
C GLU A 462 13.45 18.02 -14.91
N TYR A 463 13.66 16.79 -14.44
CA TYR A 463 14.22 16.50 -13.12
C TYR A 463 15.59 17.16 -12.91
N PHE A 464 16.54 16.94 -13.81
CA PHE A 464 17.87 17.51 -13.69
C PHE A 464 17.91 19.02 -13.91
N LYS A 465 17.00 19.59 -14.72
CA LYS A 465 16.86 21.04 -14.87
C LYS A 465 16.54 21.74 -13.55
N HIS A 466 15.70 21.14 -12.69
CA HIS A 466 15.44 21.66 -11.35
C HIS A 466 16.68 21.63 -10.46
N LEU A 467 17.51 20.58 -10.56
CA LEU A 467 18.73 20.45 -9.77
C LEU A 467 19.84 21.39 -10.25
N GLU A 468 19.98 21.54 -11.57
CA GLU A 468 20.88 22.52 -12.19
C GLU A 468 20.54 23.94 -11.73
N ASN A 469 19.25 24.27 -11.68
CA ASN A 469 18.73 25.58 -11.30
C ASN A 469 18.13 25.57 -9.89
N VAL A 470 18.76 24.88 -8.93
CA VAL A 470 18.17 24.64 -7.61
C VAL A 470 17.85 25.94 -6.86
N ARG A 471 18.72 26.95 -6.92
CA ARG A 471 18.49 28.26 -6.28
C ARG A 471 17.26 28.96 -6.83
N LYS A 472 17.13 29.02 -8.16
CA LYS A 472 15.94 29.56 -8.83
C LYS A 472 14.67 28.78 -8.51
N THR A 473 14.78 27.46 -8.36
CA THR A 473 13.66 26.60 -7.95
C THR A 473 13.22 26.90 -6.52
N ILE A 474 14.17 27.11 -5.60
CA ILE A 474 13.90 27.54 -4.21
C ILE A 474 13.24 28.92 -4.18
N GLU A 475 13.79 29.89 -4.92
CA GLU A 475 13.24 31.24 -5.03
C GLU A 475 11.78 31.24 -5.54
N LEU A 476 11.50 30.45 -6.59
CA LEU A 476 10.14 30.29 -7.11
C LEU A 476 9.18 29.75 -6.04
N PHE A 477 9.59 28.72 -5.30
CA PHE A 477 8.78 28.17 -4.23
C PHE A 477 8.45 29.20 -3.15
N HIS A 478 9.44 30.00 -2.73
CA HIS A 478 9.22 30.99 -1.69
C HIS A 478 8.39 32.18 -2.18
N LYS A 479 8.59 32.61 -3.43
CA LYS A 479 7.78 33.64 -4.08
C LYS A 479 6.30 33.25 -4.12
N ASP A 480 6.01 32.00 -4.49
CA ASP A 480 4.65 31.49 -4.65
C ASP A 480 4.20 30.63 -3.47
N PHE A 481 4.81 30.82 -2.29
CA PHE A 481 4.65 29.90 -1.15
C PHE A 481 3.19 29.67 -0.75
N ASP A 482 2.34 30.70 -0.79
CA ASP A 482 0.93 30.57 -0.43
C ASP A 482 0.16 29.61 -1.35
N ILE A 483 0.52 29.56 -2.63
CA ILE A 483 -0.06 28.61 -3.60
C ILE A 483 0.39 27.19 -3.24
N PHE A 484 1.69 27.01 -3.01
CA PHE A 484 2.28 25.73 -2.58
C PHE A 484 1.63 25.22 -1.30
N TYR A 485 1.55 26.08 -0.30
CA TYR A 485 0.97 25.78 0.98
C TYR A 485 -0.51 25.38 0.86
N LYS A 486 -1.34 26.17 0.17
CA LYS A 486 -2.78 25.86 -0.02
C LYS A 486 -2.98 24.53 -0.75
N ASN A 487 -2.18 24.23 -1.78
CA ASN A 487 -2.25 22.95 -2.49
C ASN A 487 -1.89 21.76 -1.59
N ILE A 488 -0.90 21.93 -0.71
CA ILE A 488 -0.49 20.92 0.26
C ILE A 488 -1.55 20.71 1.34
N ILE A 489 -2.15 21.78 1.87
CA ILE A 489 -3.28 21.67 2.81
C ILE A 489 -4.44 20.93 2.15
N ARG A 490 -4.83 21.31 0.94
CA ARG A 490 -5.93 20.68 0.21
C ARG A 490 -5.69 19.19 -0.02
N TYR A 491 -4.52 18.83 -0.53
CA TYR A 491 -4.18 17.42 -0.80
C TYR A 491 -4.11 16.61 0.49
N SER A 492 -3.47 17.15 1.52
CA SER A 492 -3.32 16.46 2.81
C SER A 492 -4.68 16.21 3.45
N TYR A 493 -5.54 17.23 3.50
CA TYR A 493 -6.89 17.09 4.03
C TYR A 493 -7.69 16.04 3.25
N TRP A 494 -7.62 16.08 1.91
CA TRP A 494 -8.26 15.09 1.07
C TRP A 494 -7.75 13.67 1.39
N TYR A 495 -6.44 13.48 1.38
CA TYR A 495 -5.79 12.19 1.60
C TYR A 495 -6.16 11.60 2.97
N PHE A 496 -6.15 12.42 4.02
CA PHE A 496 -6.35 11.97 5.39
C PHE A 496 -7.81 11.81 5.82
N TYR A 497 -8.71 12.61 5.28
CA TYR A 497 -10.11 12.68 5.75
C TYR A 497 -11.14 12.38 4.66
N LYS A 498 -10.89 12.76 3.41
CA LYS A 498 -11.88 12.58 2.33
C LYS A 498 -11.67 11.30 1.53
N ASN A 499 -10.45 10.80 1.38
CA ASN A 499 -10.15 9.58 0.62
C ASN A 499 -10.20 8.27 1.45
N VAL A 500 -10.90 8.29 2.57
CA VAL A 500 -11.00 7.14 3.50
C VAL A 500 -12.44 6.72 3.72
N LEU A 501 -12.72 5.42 3.75
CA LEU A 501 -14.02 4.87 4.14
C LEU A 501 -13.91 4.33 5.57
N LYS A 502 -14.91 4.62 6.40
CA LYS A 502 -14.96 4.07 7.75
C LYS A 502 -15.41 2.61 7.67
N LEU A 503 -14.64 1.73 8.29
CA LEU A 503 -14.92 0.31 8.38
C LEU A 503 -14.95 -0.11 9.86
N PRO A 504 -16.15 -0.18 10.47
CA PRO A 504 -16.30 -0.37 11.91
C PRO A 504 -15.87 -1.76 12.38
N THR A 505 -15.72 -2.73 11.47
CA THR A 505 -15.18 -4.06 11.78
C THR A 505 -13.71 -4.05 12.18
N LEU A 506 -12.96 -2.99 11.89
CA LEU A 506 -11.54 -2.92 12.21
C LEU A 506 -11.31 -2.78 13.72
N SER A 507 -10.30 -3.46 14.24
CA SER A 507 -9.89 -3.31 15.64
C SER A 507 -9.04 -2.05 15.87
N ASN A 508 -9.10 -1.47 17.07
CA ASN A 508 -8.23 -0.35 17.48
C ASN A 508 -6.74 -0.77 17.56
N GLY A 509 -6.47 -2.07 17.65
CA GLY A 509 -5.16 -2.67 17.87
C GLY A 509 -4.39 -3.00 16.58
N ILE A 510 -3.99 -4.27 16.46
CA ILE A 510 -3.05 -4.81 15.47
C ILE A 510 -3.37 -4.30 14.05
N SER A 511 -2.32 -3.92 13.31
CA SER A 511 -2.43 -3.64 11.88
C SER A 511 -3.07 -4.86 11.21
N TYR A 512 -4.26 -4.67 10.65
CA TYR A 512 -5.08 -5.68 9.99
C TYR A 512 -6.12 -6.48 10.81
N GLY A 513 -6.20 -6.36 12.14
CA GLY A 513 -7.18 -7.13 12.93
C GLY A 513 -8.63 -6.62 12.80
N THR A 514 -9.61 -7.52 12.90
CA THR A 514 -11.04 -7.22 13.05
C THR A 514 -11.51 -7.45 14.48
N ASN A 515 -12.56 -6.72 14.90
CA ASN A 515 -13.27 -6.95 16.16
C ASN A 515 -14.77 -6.71 15.92
N LEU A 516 -15.50 -7.80 15.72
CA LEU A 516 -16.92 -7.77 15.37
C LEU A 516 -17.82 -7.50 16.60
N LEU A 517 -17.33 -7.72 17.83
CA LEU A 517 -18.10 -7.44 19.05
C LEU A 517 -18.32 -5.95 19.31
N LYS A 518 -17.58 -5.07 18.62
CA LYS A 518 -17.72 -3.62 18.75
C LYS A 518 -18.79 -3.00 17.86
N LEU A 519 -19.28 -3.78 16.89
CA LEU A 519 -20.29 -3.33 15.94
C LEU A 519 -21.60 -3.05 16.67
N ARG A 520 -22.33 -2.04 16.23
CA ARG A 520 -23.69 -1.72 16.67
C ARG A 520 -24.64 -1.88 15.50
N LEU A 521 -25.95 -1.81 15.78
CA LEU A 521 -26.94 -1.93 14.71
C LEU A 521 -26.76 -0.85 13.63
N ASN A 522 -26.50 0.40 14.04
CA ASN A 522 -26.26 1.52 13.11
C ASN A 522 -24.98 1.35 12.28
N ASP A 523 -24.03 0.48 12.69
CA ASP A 523 -22.83 0.20 11.88
C ASP A 523 -23.14 -0.70 10.67
N ILE A 524 -24.35 -1.30 10.59
CA ILE A 524 -24.82 -2.12 9.46
C ILE A 524 -25.57 -1.27 8.43
N GLU A 525 -25.88 -0.02 8.75
CA GLU A 525 -26.45 0.93 7.81
C GLU A 525 -25.43 1.33 6.74
N LEU A 526 -25.94 1.67 5.55
CA LEU A 526 -25.10 2.02 4.42
C LEU A 526 -24.43 3.38 4.66
N ASP A 527 -23.10 3.43 4.52
CA ASP A 527 -22.33 4.67 4.68
C ASP A 527 -22.64 5.64 3.52
N ASN A 528 -23.13 6.85 3.82
CA ASN A 528 -23.39 7.90 2.83
C ASN A 528 -22.16 8.21 1.96
N LYS A 529 -20.96 8.06 2.50
CA LYS A 529 -19.72 8.24 1.73
C LYS A 529 -19.49 7.12 0.74
N LEU A 530 -19.88 5.88 1.08
CA LEU A 530 -19.83 4.77 0.14
C LEU A 530 -20.80 5.01 -1.02
N LEU A 531 -22.01 5.49 -0.73
CA LEU A 531 -22.97 5.93 -1.76
C LEU A 531 -22.38 7.02 -2.68
N GLU A 532 -21.83 8.08 -2.10
CA GLU A 532 -21.17 9.17 -2.85
C GLU A 532 -20.05 8.65 -3.77
N ILE A 533 -19.20 7.76 -3.25
CA ILE A 533 -18.09 7.14 -3.98
C ILE A 533 -18.61 6.28 -5.15
N LEU A 534 -19.71 5.56 -4.93
CA LEU A 534 -20.29 4.67 -5.92
C LEU A 534 -21.18 5.41 -6.92
N GLU A 535 -21.50 6.69 -6.69
CA GLU A 535 -22.44 7.48 -7.49
C GLU A 535 -23.83 6.82 -7.54
N ILE A 536 -24.30 6.33 -6.38
CA ILE A 536 -25.62 5.76 -6.11
C ILE A 536 -26.34 6.72 -5.17
#